data_AF-A0AAV2I9Q6-F1
#
_entry.id   AF-A0AAV2I9Q6-F1
#
_cell.length_a   1.000
_cell.length_b   1.000
_cell.length_c   1.000
_cell.angle_alpha   90.00
_cell.angle_beta   90.00
_cell.angle_gamma   90.00
#
_symmetry.space_group_name_H-M   'P 1'
#
loop_
_entity.id
_entity.type
_entity.pdbx_description
1 polymer ?
#
loop_
_entity_poly.entity_id
_entity_poly.type
_entity_poly.pdbx_seq_one_letter_code
_entity_poly.pdbx_strand_id
1 'polypeptide(L)' 'WTAWGQCSLSCGNGTQARTRACDGPYHGGVNCTGPTVDAKRCNTQSCAG' A
#
# COMPACT_ATOMS: atom_id res chain seq x y z
N TRP A 1 4.60 7.47 2.20
CA TRP A 1 3.70 6.52 1.52
C TRP A 1 2.80 7.30 0.59
N THR A 2 2.55 6.79 -0.61
CA THR A 2 1.58 7.27 -1.58
C THR A 2 0.17 6.99 -1.08
N ALA A 3 -0.82 7.56 -1.77
CA ALA A 3 -2.21 7.16 -1.58
C ALA A 3 -2.37 5.66 -1.85
N TRP A 4 -3.34 5.03 -1.19
CA TRP A 4 -3.70 3.66 -1.51
C TRP A 4 -4.16 3.57 -2.97
N GLY A 5 -3.64 2.59 -3.70
CA GLY A 5 -4.15 2.23 -5.01
C GLY A 5 -5.60 1.75 -4.92
N GLN A 6 -6.25 1.63 -6.07
CA GLN A 6 -7.60 1.08 -6.11
C GLN A 6 -7.63 -0.34 -5.55
N CYS A 7 -8.73 -0.66 -4.87
CA CYS A 7 -8.96 -2.02 -4.40
C CYS A 7 -9.11 -2.96 -5.60
N SER A 8 -8.46 -4.12 -5.54
CA SER A 8 -8.52 -5.12 -6.61
C SER A 8 -9.94 -5.64 -6.88
N LEU A 9 -10.81 -5.58 -5.86
CA LEU A 9 -12.21 -5.99 -5.96
C LEU A 9 -13.10 -4.89 -5.40
N SER A 10 -14.29 -4.72 -5.96
CA SER A 10 -15.32 -3.82 -5.44
C SER A 10 -16.12 -4.41 -4.28
N CYS A 11 -16.00 -5.72 -4.02
CA CYS A 11 -16.62 -6.46 -2.91
C CYS A 11 -15.85 -7.79 -2.70
N GLY A 12 -16.08 -8.48 -1.59
CA GLY A 12 -15.56 -9.83 -1.37
C GLY A 12 -14.10 -9.89 -0.93
N ASN A 13 -13.62 -8.94 -0.12
CA ASN A 13 -12.24 -8.87 0.40
C ASN A 13 -11.18 -8.69 -0.70
N GLY A 14 -11.25 -7.58 -1.42
CA GLY A 14 -10.15 -7.14 -2.28
C GLY A 14 -8.90 -6.74 -1.51
N THR A 15 -7.84 -6.44 -2.25
CA THR A 15 -6.57 -5.95 -1.70
C THR A 15 -6.18 -4.66 -2.39
N GLN A 16 -5.64 -3.72 -1.61
CA GLN A 16 -5.05 -2.49 -2.12
C GLN A 16 -3.62 -2.37 -1.60
N ALA A 17 -2.75 -1.80 -2.42
CA ALA A 17 -1.36 -1.56 -2.10
C ALA A 17 -1.04 -0.06 -2.16
N ARG A 18 -0.06 0.36 -1.36
CA ARG A 18 0.57 1.67 -1.48
C ARG A 18 2.08 1.51 -1.40
N THR A 19 2.79 2.45 -1.97
CA THR A 19 4.26 2.45 -1.99
C THR A 19 4.76 3.65 -1.21
N ARG A 20 5.98 3.63 -0.70
CA ARG A 20 6.67 4.85 -0.25
C ARG A 20 7.93 4.98 -1.07
N ALA A 21 8.16 6.18 -1.60
CA ALA A 21 9.50 6.53 -2.04
C ALA A 21 10.39 6.57 -0.80
N CYS A 22 11.56 5.95 -0.91
CA CYS A 22 12.65 6.22 -0.01
C CYS A 22 13.50 7.32 -0.65
N ASP A 23 13.24 8.56 -0.27
CA ASP A 23 14.08 9.69 -0.66
C ASP A 23 15.20 9.83 0.37
N GLY A 24 16.38 9.30 0.02
CA GLY A 24 17.59 9.40 0.82
C GLY A 24 18.33 8.06 1.01
N PRO A 25 19.56 8.11 1.55
CA PRO A 25 20.02 9.17 2.42
C PRO A 25 20.76 10.30 1.70
N TYR A 26 20.30 11.53 1.92
CA TYR A 26 21.06 12.71 1.53
C TYR A 26 22.16 12.98 2.57
N HIS A 27 23.34 13.43 2.11
CA HIS A 27 24.46 13.86 2.95
C HIS A 27 24.94 12.85 4.02
N GLY A 28 24.97 11.55 3.70
CA GLY A 28 25.47 10.53 4.62
C GLY A 28 24.47 10.08 5.70
N GLY A 29 23.17 10.37 5.53
CA GLY A 29 22.11 9.82 6.36
C GLY A 29 21.96 8.29 6.24
N VAL A 30 20.94 7.74 6.90
CA VAL A 30 20.64 6.30 6.88
C VAL A 30 19.61 5.96 5.80
N ASN A 31 19.85 4.86 5.06
CA ASN A 31 18.88 4.30 4.12
C ASN A 31 17.53 4.03 4.81
N CYS A 32 16.42 4.19 4.10
CA CYS A 32 15.11 3.89 4.70
C CYS A 32 15.04 2.42 5.08
N THR A 33 14.84 2.15 6.36
CA THR A 33 14.68 0.80 6.88
C THR A 33 13.22 0.35 6.79
N GLY A 34 13.02 -0.94 6.51
CA GLY A 34 11.71 -1.56 6.39
C GLY A 34 11.12 -1.50 4.98
N PRO A 35 9.94 -2.11 4.77
CA PRO A 35 9.37 -2.31 3.44
C PRO A 35 8.99 -1.00 2.76
N THR A 36 9.16 -0.94 1.44
CA THR A 36 8.74 0.19 0.58
C THR A 36 7.34 0.00 0.01
N VAL A 37 6.73 -1.18 0.23
CA VAL A 37 5.39 -1.56 -0.20
C VAL A 37 4.58 -1.98 1.03
N ASP A 38 3.33 -1.53 1.08
CA ASP A 38 2.37 -1.86 2.12
C ASP A 38 1.07 -2.32 1.44
N ALA A 39 0.45 -3.37 1.96
CA ALA A 39 -0.73 -4.01 1.38
C ALA A 39 -1.75 -4.30 2.46
N LYS A 40 -3.03 -4.02 2.18
CA LYS A 40 -4.13 -4.29 3.11
C LYS A 40 -5.38 -4.74 2.40
N ARG A 41 -6.25 -5.43 3.14
CA ARG A 41 -7.60 -5.77 2.67
C ARG A 41 -8.46 -4.52 2.52
N CYS A 42 -9.35 -4.57 1.55
CA CYS A 42 -10.33 -3.53 1.25
C CYS A 42 -11.59 -4.18 0.70
N ASN A 43 -12.68 -3.42 0.68
CA ASN A 43 -13.97 -3.89 0.18
C ASN A 43 -14.38 -5.24 0.76
N THR A 44 -14.32 -5.34 2.09
CA THR A 44 -14.60 -6.57 2.86
C THR A 44 -16.09 -6.87 2.98
N GLN A 45 -16.96 -6.01 2.45
CA GLN A 45 -18.37 -6.30 2.28
C GLN A 45 -18.58 -7.51 1.36
N SER A 46 -19.62 -8.30 1.64
CA SER A 46 -20.07 -9.34 0.73
C SER A 46 -20.51 -8.75 -0.61
N CYS A 47 -20.32 -9.50 -1.70
CA CYS A 47 -20.88 -9.15 -3.00
C CYS A 47 -22.38 -9.42 -3.00
N ALA A 48 -23.17 -8.52 -3.59
CA ALA A 48 -24.54 -8.83 -3.96
C ALA A 48 -24.49 -9.83 -5.12
N GLY A 49 -25.08 -11.00 -4.92
CA GLY A 49 -25.19 -12.06 -5.94
C GLY A 49 -26.29 -11.77 -6.94
#